data_AF-A0A0N4T4I9-F1
#
_entry.id   AF-A0A0N4T4I9-F1
#
_cell.length_a   1.000
_cell.length_b   1.000
_cell.length_c   1.000
_cell.angle_alpha   90.00
_cell.angle_beta   90.00
_cell.angle_gamma   90.00
#
_symmetry.space_group_name_H-M   'P 1'
#
loop_
_entity.id
_entity.type
_entity.pdbx_description
1 polymer ?
#
loop_
_entity_poly.entity_id
_entity_poly.type
_entity_poly.pdbx_seq_one_letter_code
_entity_poly.pdbx_strand_id
1 'polypeptide(L)'
;MRKSITDNLDLNVFWYIGTKVITNGGRYRYWRKGFDCCLEIYDCDISDSSDIICGVEATNSIASDISVLHVSGMYKIIKFYYNKSKG
;
A
#
# COMPACT_ATOMS: atom_id res chain seq x y z
N MET A 1 8.74 -28.76 -0.39
CA MET A 1 8.34 -27.39 -0.03
C MET A 1 7.41 -26.88 -1.14
N ARG A 2 6.09 -26.79 -0.91
CA ARG A 2 5.15 -26.27 -1.92
C ARG A 2 5.29 -24.75 -1.95
N LYS A 3 5.88 -24.19 -3.01
CA LYS A 3 5.77 -22.74 -3.27
C LYS A 3 4.29 -22.42 -3.46
N SER A 4 3.79 -21.40 -2.78
CA SER A 4 2.38 -21.03 -2.89
C SER A 4 2.14 -20.49 -4.30
N ILE A 5 1.03 -20.91 -4.95
CA ILE A 5 0.65 -20.45 -6.30
C ILE A 5 0.53 -18.91 -6.33
N THR A 6 0.26 -18.29 -5.19
CA THR A 6 0.11 -16.84 -4.99
C THR A 6 1.41 -16.04 -5.04
N ASP A 7 2.57 -16.69 -4.87
CA ASP A 7 3.88 -16.04 -5.00
C ASP A 7 4.30 -15.85 -6.47
N ASN A 8 3.60 -16.51 -7.41
CA ASN A 8 3.94 -16.60 -8.84
C ASN A 8 2.92 -15.89 -9.76
N LEU A 9 1.98 -15.14 -9.20
CA LEU A 9 1.09 -14.29 -9.99
C LEU A 9 1.82 -12.97 -10.24
N ASP A 10 1.99 -12.60 -11.52
CA ASP A 10 2.56 -11.32 -11.97
C ASP A 10 1.60 -10.18 -11.59
N LEU A 11 1.61 -9.84 -10.30
CA LEU A 11 0.83 -8.77 -9.71
C LEU A 11 1.74 -7.58 -9.44
N ASN A 12 1.41 -6.46 -10.06
CA ASN A 12 2.00 -5.17 -9.78
C ASN A 12 1.21 -4.48 -8.67
N VAL A 13 1.90 -4.01 -7.63
CA VAL A 13 1.27 -3.24 -6.53
C VAL A 13 1.77 -1.83 -6.56
N PHE A 14 0.83 -0.89 -6.54
CA PHE A 14 1.11 0.53 -6.53
C PHE A 14 0.36 1.22 -5.41
N TRP A 15 0.93 2.33 -4.94
CA TRP A 15 0.39 3.13 -3.87
C TRP A 15 0.29 4.59 -4.30
N TYR A 16 -0.79 5.25 -3.91
CA TYR A 16 -0.94 6.70 -4.01
C TYR A 16 -1.24 7.32 -2.64
N ILE A 17 -0.73 8.53 -2.43
CA ILE A 17 -1.15 9.43 -1.35
C ILE A 17 -1.72 10.68 -2.03
N GLY A 18 -3.03 10.89 -1.92
CA GLY A 18 -3.76 11.83 -2.75
C GLY A 18 -3.55 11.51 -4.23
N THR A 19 -2.93 12.43 -4.97
CA THR A 19 -2.60 12.25 -6.40
C THR A 19 -1.15 11.81 -6.65
N LYS A 20 -0.35 11.65 -5.60
CA LYS A 20 1.09 11.36 -5.71
C LYS A 20 1.34 9.85 -5.76
N VAL A 21 2.02 9.39 -6.81
CA VAL A 21 2.57 8.02 -6.89
C VAL A 21 3.64 7.85 -5.82
N ILE A 22 3.56 6.76 -5.06
CA ILE A 22 4.56 6.40 -4.05
C ILE A 22 5.53 5.37 -4.61
N THR A 23 6.81 5.65 -4.45
CA THR A 23 7.91 4.75 -4.75
C THR A 23 8.67 4.40 -3.46
N ASN A 24 9.27 3.21 -3.42
CA ASN A 24 10.11 2.80 -2.29
C ASN A 24 11.32 3.74 -2.16
N GLY A 25 11.49 4.38 -1.00
CA GLY A 25 12.58 5.32 -0.74
C GLY A 25 12.13 6.53 0.09
N GLY A 26 13.11 7.27 0.62
CA GLY A 26 12.85 8.42 1.49
C GLY A 26 12.00 8.03 2.70
N ARG A 27 10.82 8.65 2.83
CA ARG A 27 9.85 8.40 3.92
C ARG A 27 8.93 7.21 3.69
N TYR A 28 8.98 6.55 2.54
CA TYR A 28 8.02 5.50 2.18
C TYR A 28 8.71 4.15 2.02
N ARG A 29 8.12 3.13 2.62
CA ARG A 29 8.48 1.72 2.39
C ARG A 29 7.22 0.92 2.15
N TYR A 30 7.17 0.12 1.11
CA TYR A 30 6.07 -0.81 0.91
C TYR A 30 6.57 -2.17 0.42
N TRP A 31 5.82 -3.20 0.80
CA TRP A 31 6.11 -4.58 0.46
C TRP A 31 4.82 -5.35 0.19
N ARG A 32 4.98 -6.48 -0.51
CA ARG A 32 3.91 -7.45 -0.78
C ARG A 32 4.37 -8.84 -0.39
N LYS A 33 3.44 -9.64 0.15
CA LYS A 33 3.59 -11.09 0.33
C LYS A 33 2.28 -11.77 -0.05
N GLY A 34 2.23 -12.46 -1.18
CA GLY A 34 0.95 -12.97 -1.72
C GLY A 34 -0.03 -11.82 -1.95
N PHE A 35 -1.23 -11.87 -1.35
CA PHE A 35 -2.23 -10.80 -1.44
C PHE A 35 -2.14 -9.76 -0.33
N ASP A 36 -1.21 -9.94 0.62
CA ASP A 36 -0.95 -8.96 1.67
C ASP A 36 -0.03 -7.86 1.13
N CYS A 37 -0.49 -6.62 1.24
CA CYS A 37 0.28 -5.43 0.89
C CYS A 37 0.40 -4.54 2.11
N CYS A 38 1.56 -3.91 2.30
CA CYS A 38 1.79 -2.99 3.40
C CYS A 38 2.51 -1.74 2.93
N LEU A 39 2.05 -0.57 3.37
CA LEU A 39 2.73 0.71 3.21
C LEU A 39 3.10 1.25 4.59
N GLU A 40 4.34 1.63 4.76
CA GLU A 40 4.88 2.34 5.91
C GLU A 40 5.25 3.76 5.51
N ILE A 41 4.73 4.73 6.27
CA ILE A 41 5.03 6.17 6.12
C ILE A 41 5.79 6.59 7.36
N TYR A 42 7.03 7.05 7.18
CA TYR A 42 7.93 7.51 8.24
C TYR A 42 7.86 9.02 8.41
N ASP A 43 8.08 9.49 9.64
CA ASP A 43 8.12 10.91 9.99
C ASP A 43 6.91 11.68 9.42
N CYS A 44 5.73 11.19 9.80
CA CYS A 44 4.43 11.67 9.35
C CYS A 44 4.02 12.91 10.16
N ASP A 45 3.54 13.94 9.48
CA ASP A 45 2.97 15.13 10.12
C ASP A 45 1.56 15.45 9.58
N ILE A 46 0.96 16.52 10.12
CA ILE A 46 -0.43 16.90 9.80
C ILE A 46 -0.65 17.09 8.29
N SER A 47 0.37 17.53 7.55
CA SER A 47 0.33 17.74 6.09
C SER A 47 0.25 16.45 5.29
N ASP A 48 0.54 15.30 5.89
CA ASP A 48 0.43 13.99 5.26
C ASP A 48 -1.01 13.43 5.29
N SER A 49 -1.97 14.16 5.89
CA SER A 49 -3.39 13.78 5.88
C SER A 49 -3.94 13.76 4.44
N SER A 50 -4.35 12.60 3.96
CA SER A 50 -4.80 12.41 2.59
C SER A 50 -5.46 11.05 2.39
N ASP A 51 -6.01 10.83 1.19
CA ASP A 51 -6.46 9.52 0.76
C ASP A 51 -5.25 8.63 0.43
N ILE A 52 -5.22 7.43 0.99
CA ILE A 52 -4.23 6.40 0.72
C ILE A 52 -4.88 5.35 -0.17
N ILE A 53 -4.36 5.18 -1.37
CA ILE A 53 -4.89 4.24 -2.36
C ILE A 53 -3.89 3.11 -2.52
N CYS A 54 -4.34 1.87 -2.32
CA CYS A 54 -3.60 0.68 -2.72
C CYS A 54 -4.25 0.11 -3.96
N GLY A 55 -3.46 -0.12 -5.00
CA GLY A 55 -3.91 -0.80 -6.22
C GLY A 55 -3.08 -2.03 -6.53
N VAL A 56 -3.76 -3.05 -7.03
CA VAL A 56 -3.17 -4.30 -7.52
C VAL A 56 -3.60 -4.48 -8.96
N GLU A 57 -2.62 -4.56 -9.84
CA GLU A 57 -2.78 -4.75 -11.28
C GLU A 57 -2.28 -6.15 -11.67
N ALA A 58 -3.12 -6.86 -12.40
CA ALA A 58 -2.81 -8.10 -13.12
C ALA A 58 -2.93 -7.82 -14.63
N THR A 59 -2.51 -8.78 -15.47
CA THR A 59 -2.51 -8.65 -16.93
C THR A 59 -3.82 -8.10 -17.52
N ASN A 60 -4.97 -8.45 -16.94
CA ASN A 60 -6.29 -8.11 -17.48
C ASN A 60 -7.24 -7.46 -16.44
N SER A 61 -6.76 -7.10 -15.25
CA SER A 61 -7.63 -6.55 -14.20
C SER A 61 -6.88 -5.67 -13.22
N ILE A 62 -7.58 -4.66 -12.72
CA ILE A 62 -7.10 -3.78 -11.66
C ILE A 62 -8.13 -3.82 -10.54
N ALA A 63 -7.65 -3.90 -9.30
CA ALA A 63 -8.47 -3.67 -8.13
C ALA A 63 -7.76 -2.70 -7.21
N SER A 64 -8.51 -1.78 -6.62
CA SER A 64 -8.00 -0.81 -5.69
C SER A 64 -8.93 -0.63 -4.51
N ASP A 65 -8.37 -0.18 -3.40
CA ASP A 65 -9.09 0.23 -2.22
C ASP A 65 -8.51 1.53 -1.68
N ILE A 66 -9.32 2.30 -0.96
CA ILE A 66 -8.98 3.64 -0.47
C ILE A 66 -9.20 3.69 1.03
N SER A 67 -8.19 4.18 1.75
CA SER A 67 -8.26 4.48 3.18
C SER A 67 -7.93 5.94 3.42
N VAL A 68 -8.70 6.64 4.25
CA VAL A 68 -8.43 8.03 4.59
C VAL A 68 -7.44 8.10 5.75
N LEU A 69 -6.31 8.77 5.56
CA LEU A 69 -5.37 9.10 6.63
C LEU A 69 -5.68 10.49 7.19
N HIS A 70 -6.02 10.55 8.48
CA HIS A 70 -6.12 11.81 9.22
C HIS A 70 -5.03 11.85 10.29
N VAL A 71 -4.10 12.80 10.16
CA VAL A 71 -2.97 13.00 11.07
C VAL A 71 -3.22 14.22 11.94
N SER A 72 -3.28 14.03 13.27
CA SER A 72 -3.49 15.12 14.23
C SER A 72 -2.22 15.58 14.96
N GLY A 73 -1.05 15.06 14.59
CA GLY A 73 0.23 15.34 15.26
C GLY A 73 1.41 14.73 14.53
N MET A 74 2.56 14.60 15.20
CA MET A 74 3.75 13.99 14.60
C MET A 74 3.85 12.51 14.98
N TYR A 75 3.97 11.64 13.98
CA TYR A 75 4.09 10.20 14.17
C TYR A 75 5.38 9.69 13.51
N LYS A 76 6.16 8.92 14.26
CA LYS A 76 7.40 8.34 13.72
C LYS A 76 7.14 7.36 12.57
N ILE A 77 6.05 6.60 12.66
CA ILE A 77 5.66 5.64 11.63
C ILE A 77 4.15 5.38 11.67
N ILE A 78 3.52 5.34 10.50
CA ILE A 78 2.14 4.87 10.30
C ILE A 78 2.19 3.69 9.31
N LYS A 79 1.39 2.65 9.54
CA LYS A 79 1.34 1.46 8.69
C LYS A 79 -0.07 1.21 8.17
N PHE A 80 -0.19 1.00 6.87
CA PHE A 80 -1.41 0.58 6.20
C PHE A 80 -1.26 -0.86 5.75
N TYR A 81 -2.26 -1.68 6.04
CA TYR A 81 -2.31 -3.07 5.60
C TYR A 81 -3.52 -3.26 4.70
N TYR A 82 -3.28 -3.75 3.50
CA TYR A 82 -4.32 -4.13 2.55
C TYR A 82 -4.27 -5.62 2.30
N ASN A 83 -5.41 -6.30 2.43
CA ASN A 83 -5.53 -7.73 2.16
C ASN A 83 -6.82 -7.99 1.35
N LYS A 84 -6.66 -8.49 0.12
CA LYS A 84 -7.78 -8.82 -0.78
C LYS A 84 -8.31 -10.26 -0.59
N SER A 85 -8.30 -10.81 0.63
CA SER A 85 -8.73 -12.19 0.88
C SER A 85 -10.24 -12.39 0.98
N LYS A 86 -11.04 -11.31 0.95
CA LYS A 86 -12.50 -11.40 1.04
C LYS A 86 -13.19 -10.43 0.09
N GLY A 87 -13.30 -10.85 -1.16
CA GLY A 87 -14.26 -10.36 -2.14
C GLY A 87 -14.95 -11.56 -2.77
#